data_AF-A0A8J8PP96-F1
#
_entry.id   AF-A0A8J8PP96-F1
#
_cell.length_a   1.000
_cell.length_b   1.000
_cell.length_c   1.000
_cell.angle_alpha   90.00
_cell.angle_beta   90.00
_cell.angle_gamma   90.00
#
_symmetry.space_group_name_H-M   'P 1'
#
loop_
_entity.id
_entity.type
_entity.pdbx_description
1 polymer ?
#
loop_
_entity_poly.entity_id
_entity_poly.type
_entity_poly.pdbx_seq_one_letter_code
_entity_poly.pdbx_strand_id
1 'polypeptide(L)' 'MISGVTIKHYIFCPAIIQIESLGFEERITEAMIEGEEVDKEKVMNFLYPTLKAKQVVKKPVLRYKDLIGIPDYVLKFSY' A
#
# COMPACT_ATOMS: atom_id res chain seq x y z
N MET A 1 -9.17 -7.95 0.00
CA MET A 1 -7.80 -7.49 0.31
C MET A 1 -7.89 -5.99 0.56
N ILE A 2 -7.32 -5.48 1.65
CA ILE A 2 -7.36 -4.05 1.98
C ILE A 2 -6.06 -3.40 1.54
N SER A 3 -6.16 -2.26 0.85
CA SER A 3 -5.05 -1.40 0.49
C SER A 3 -5.30 0.05 0.95
N GLY A 4 -4.31 0.92 0.77
CA GLY A 4 -4.49 2.36 0.99
C GLY A 4 -5.59 2.96 0.12
N VAL A 5 -5.80 2.42 -1.08
CA VAL A 5 -6.88 2.84 -2.00
C VAL A 5 -8.24 2.53 -1.39
N THR A 6 -8.42 1.35 -0.78
CA THR A 6 -9.67 1.00 -0.08
C THR A 6 -10.01 2.03 1.01
N ILE A 7 -9.02 2.50 1.77
CA ILE A 7 -9.23 3.52 2.81
C ILE A 7 -9.56 4.87 2.17
N LYS A 8 -8.83 5.28 1.12
CA LYS A 8 -9.09 6.51 0.36
C LYS A 8 -10.53 6.54 -0.17
N HIS A 9 -10.96 5.48 -0.83
CA HIS A 9 -12.31 5.35 -1.38
C HIS A 9 -13.37 5.39 -0.28
N TYR A 10 -13.17 4.67 0.82
CA TYR A 10 -14.10 4.70 1.94
C TYR A 10 -14.26 6.11 2.54
N ILE A 11 -13.16 6.86 2.71
CA ILE A 11 -13.20 8.24 3.24
C ILE A 11 -13.87 9.20 2.25
N PHE A 12 -13.57 9.06 0.95
CA PHE A 12 -14.14 9.93 -0.08
C PHE A 12 -15.63 9.65 -0.31
N CYS A 13 -16.01 8.38 -0.54
CA CYS A 13 -17.38 7.93 -0.73
C CYS A 13 -17.49 6.40 -0.51
N PRO A 14 -18.13 5.92 0.57
CA PRO A 14 -18.26 4.49 0.85
C PRO A 14 -18.96 3.68 -0.25
N ALA A 15 -19.81 4.30 -1.08
CA ALA A 15 -20.48 3.63 -2.19
C ALA A 15 -19.49 3.11 -3.25
N ILE A 16 -18.32 3.73 -3.38
CA ILE A 16 -17.27 3.26 -4.29
C ILE A 16 -16.83 1.84 -3.92
N ILE A 17 -16.68 1.54 -2.63
CA ILE A 17 -16.30 0.20 -2.14
C ILE A 17 -17.35 -0.85 -2.53
N GLN A 18 -18.63 -0.49 -2.54
CA GLN A 18 -19.70 -1.40 -2.97
C GLN A 18 -19.68 -1.63 -4.47
N ILE A 19 -19.36 -0.61 -5.26
CA ILE A 19 -19.24 -0.74 -6.71
C ILE A 19 -18.02 -1.60 -7.07
N GLU A 20 -16.88 -1.38 -6.41
CA GLU A 20 -15.68 -2.20 -6.59
C GLU A 20 -15.88 -3.66 -6.18
N SER A 21 -16.67 -3.91 -5.12
CA SER A 21 -16.97 -5.30 -4.71
C SER A 21 -17.86 -6.06 -5.71
N LEU A 22 -18.56 -5.34 -6.60
CA LEU A 22 -19.30 -5.92 -7.72
C LEU A 22 -18.40 -6.20 -8.95
N GLY A 23 -17.10 -5.88 -8.87
CA GLY A 23 -16.12 -6.13 -9.94
C GLY A 23 -15.90 -4.96 -10.90
N PHE A 24 -16.42 -3.77 -10.59
CA PHE A 24 -16.08 -2.56 -11.34
C PHE A 24 -14.73 -2.01 -10.87
N GLU A 25 -13.95 -1.46 -11.79
CA GLU A 25 -12.65 -0.88 -11.49
C GLU A 25 -12.61 0.59 -11.91
N GLU A 26 -11.90 1.42 -11.12
CA GLU A 26 -11.60 2.79 -11.50
C GLU A 26 -10.71 2.81 -12.74
N ARG A 27 -10.95 3.78 -13.63
CA ARG A 27 -10.08 4.00 -14.78
C ARG A 27 -8.68 4.42 -14.31
N ILE A 28 -7.66 3.71 -14.79
CA ILE A 28 -6.26 4.06 -14.55
C ILE A 28 -5.95 5.41 -15.21
N THR A 29 -5.41 6.35 -14.42
CA THR A 29 -4.99 7.68 -14.87
C THR A 29 -3.47 7.75 -15.03
N GLU A 30 -2.97 8.71 -15.81
CA GLU A 30 -1.53 8.92 -16.00
C GLU A 30 -0.80 9.16 -14.66
N ALA A 31 -1.41 9.92 -13.75
CA ALA A 31 -0.86 10.16 -12.42
C ALA A 31 -0.70 8.87 -11.57
N MET A 32 -1.58 7.89 -11.77
CA MET A 32 -1.47 6.59 -11.10
C MET A 32 -0.31 5.76 -11.66
N ILE A 33 -0.07 5.84 -12.97
CA ILE A 33 1.05 5.16 -13.63
C ILE A 33 2.37 5.76 -13.16
N GLU A 34 2.48 7.10 -13.18
CA GLU A 34 3.68 7.80 -12.71
C GLU A 34 3.96 7.49 -11.23
N GLY A 35 2.92 7.47 -10.39
CA GLY A 35 3.05 7.11 -8.98
C GLY A 35 3.59 5.69 -8.77
N GLU A 36 3.17 4.72 -9.59
CA GLU A 36 3.66 3.35 -9.52
C GLU A 36 5.14 3.24 -9.92
N GLU A 37 5.58 3.99 -10.92
CA GLU A 37 6.99 4.02 -11.34
C GLU A 37 7.90 4.60 -10.26
N VAL A 38 7.48 5.71 -9.63
CA VAL A 38 8.23 6.35 -8.54
C VAL A 38 8.37 5.44 -7.32
N ASP A 39 7.33 4.67 -6.98
CA ASP A 39 7.35 3.74 -5.84
C ASP A 39 8.35 2.58 -6.04
N LYS A 40 8.57 2.16 -7.30
CA LYS A 40 9.57 1.13 -7.63
C LYS A 40 11.00 1.63 -7.43
N GLU A 41 11.29 2.89 -7.74
CA GLU A 41 12.66 3.44 -7.75
C GLU A 41 13.14 3.98 -6.39
N LYS A 42 12.29 4.70 -5.63
CA LYS A 42 12.80 5.56 -4.55
C LYS A 42 12.90 4.90 -3.17
N VAL A 43 12.17 3.82 -2.91
CA VAL A 43 11.92 3.45 -1.51
C VAL A 43 13.09 2.72 -0.84
N MET A 44 13.90 1.97 -1.57
CA MET A 44 15.07 1.28 -1.00
C MET A 44 16.17 2.24 -0.52
N ASN A 45 16.33 3.37 -1.20
CA ASN A 45 17.41 4.31 -0.94
C ASN A 45 17.17 5.17 0.30
N PHE A 46 15.93 5.28 0.80
CA PHE A 46 15.62 6.04 2.02
C PHE A 46 15.65 5.17 3.28
N LEU A 47 15.14 3.93 3.21
CA LEU A 47 14.85 3.12 4.38
C LEU A 47 16.10 2.67 5.16
N TYR A 48 17.21 2.41 4.48
CA TYR A 48 18.46 1.98 5.11
C TYR A 48 19.32 3.14 5.66
N PRO A 49 19.66 4.17 4.86
CA PRO A 49 20.57 5.21 5.33
C PRO A 49 19.91 6.22 6.28
N THR A 50 18.62 6.53 6.11
CA THR A 50 17.95 7.57 6.92
C THR A 50 17.34 7.00 8.20
N LEU A 51 16.62 5.88 8.12
CA LEU A 51 15.91 5.30 9.26
C LEU A 51 16.76 4.32 10.08
N LYS A 52 17.94 3.91 9.59
CA LYS A 52 18.82 2.91 10.23
C LYS A 52 18.07 1.61 10.59
N ALA A 53 17.13 1.20 9.74
CA ALA A 53 16.39 -0.04 9.94
C ALA A 53 17.35 -1.24 9.86
N LYS A 54 17.33 -2.12 10.87
CA LYS A 54 18.19 -3.32 10.91
C LYS A 54 17.70 -4.39 9.94
N GLN A 55 16.39 -4.51 9.81
CA GLN A 55 15.75 -5.43 8.90
C GLN A 55 14.56 -4.74 8.23
N VAL A 56 14.48 -4.89 6.92
CA VAL A 56 13.35 -4.43 6.10
C VAL A 56 12.71 -5.64 5.47
N VAL A 57 11.45 -5.91 5.81
CA VAL A 57 10.65 -6.95 5.15
C VAL A 57 9.76 -6.26 4.13
N LYS A 58 9.96 -6.56 2.85
CA LYS A 58 9.15 -6.00 1.76
C LYS A 58 7.86 -6.79 1.57
N LYS A 59 6.75 -6.08 1.32
CA LYS A 59 5.45 -6.65 0.96
C LYS A 59 5.03 -7.87 1.80
N PRO A 60 5.18 -7.88 3.15
CA PRO A 60 4.75 -9.02 3.95
C PRO A 60 3.22 -9.12 3.91
N VAL A 61 2.68 -10.32 3.75
CA VAL A 61 1.23 -10.53 3.87
C VAL A 61 0.86 -10.55 5.35
N LEU A 62 0.06 -9.58 5.78
CA LEU A 62 -0.46 -9.50 7.14
C LEU A 62 -1.95 -9.86 7.16
N ARG A 63 -2.37 -10.51 8.24
CA ARG A 63 -3.75 -10.96 8.45
C ARG A 63 -4.26 -10.51 9.81
N TYR A 64 -5.49 -10.02 9.86
CA TYR A 64 -6.18 -9.68 11.09
C TYR A 64 -7.67 -10.03 10.97
N LYS A 65 -8.14 -11.02 11.75
CA LYS A 65 -9.47 -11.63 11.58
C LYS A 65 -9.66 -12.06 10.10
N ASP A 66 -10.71 -11.59 9.46
CA ASP A 66 -11.05 -11.88 8.06
C ASP A 66 -10.37 -10.92 7.05
N LEU A 67 -9.52 -10.01 7.54
CA LEU A 67 -8.87 -8.99 6.73
C LEU A 67 -7.44 -9.41 6.36
N ILE A 68 -7.08 -9.15 5.10
CA ILE A 68 -5.75 -9.40 4.54
C ILE A 68 -5.24 -8.10 3.91
N GLY A 69 -4.02 -7.71 4.26
CA GLY A 69 -3.34 -6.54 3.70
C GLY A 69 -1.86 -6.81 3.45
N ILE A 70 -1.26 -6.01 2.58
CA ILE A 70 0.15 -6.13 2.20
C ILE A 70 0.77 -4.73 2.31
N PRO A 71 1.31 -4.34 3.49
CA PRO A 71 2.07 -3.11 3.60
C PRO A 71 3.30 -3.15 2.70
N ASP A 72 3.76 -2.00 2.24
CA ASP A 72 4.93 -1.93 1.34
C ASP A 72 6.20 -2.41 2.04
N TYR A 73 6.38 -2.02 3.31
CA TYR A 73 7.54 -2.35 4.13
C TYR A 73 7.17 -2.53 5.59
N VAL A 74 7.81 -3.48 6.26
CA VAL A 74 7.83 -3.58 7.72
C VAL A 74 9.28 -3.44 8.18
N LEU A 75 9.52 -2.40 8.98
CA LEU A 75 10.83 -2.07 9.52
C LEU A 75 10.96 -2.65 10.93
N LYS A 76 12.08 -3.32 11.21
CA LYS A 76 12.44 -3.73 12.56
C LYS A 76 13.67 -2.94 13.02
N PHE A 77 13.51 -2.29 14.17
CA PHE A 77 14.56 -1.56 14.87
C PHE A 77 14.98 -2.36 16.11
N SER A 78 16.27 -2.43 16.41
CA SER A 78 16.75 -2.89 17.72
C SER A 78 17.05 -1.66 18.56
N TYR A 79 16.37 -1.53 19.70
CA TYR A 79 16.78 -0.61 20.77
C TYR A 79 18.00 -1.18 21.50
#